data_AF-A0A971E6Y2-F1
#
_entry.id   AF-A0A971E6Y2-F1
#
_cell.length_a   1.000
_cell.length_b   1.000
_cell.length_c   1.000
_cell.angle_alpha   90.00
_cell.angle_beta   90.00
_cell.angle_gamma   90.00
#
_symmetry.space_group_name_H-M   'P 1'
#
loop_
_entity.id
_entity.type
_entity.pdbx_description
1 polymer ?
#
loop_
_entity_poly.entity_id
_entity_poly.type
_entity_poly.pdbx_seq_one_letter_code
_entity_poly.pdbx_strand_id
1 'polypeptide(L)'
;MTTQNLQIRQSYAYAVARIRQVETRLLDRSRVARMLEAPAAGDVLKILGETEYSEAIGDLPPESYEHMLALELDRVYSYVSEFVPDPLIVDLFRLRHDLHNCKVAFRAHHLGTAGEAWSSLGTVPASAIRQAVSGDADLSELPWHVASLLRAGFDSTATGGDSPQPTDSQEAVEICPIDPQVLDMALDKAYFACLLKIAARLRNDFVTELLRIRVDLANMAGFLRCRRLKRDRRFLMEFFIDGGTVPFHLFDEVYDEPIEGWVRRMDLSAYGRLIHEWGAESGRQDDIAAFERLGRRHVLEFSKTSRGYFFGPEPIVAYLLWKETEVSDLRAIMVGKVNGLDAELIRGRLSGGYA
;
A
#
# COMPACT_ATOMS: atom_id res chain seq x y z
N MET A 1 -32.48 -21.22 1.02
CA MET A 1 -31.11 -21.01 0.52
C MET A 1 -31.11 -21.33 -0.97
N THR A 2 -30.92 -20.34 -1.83
CA THR A 2 -30.96 -20.48 -3.30
C THR A 2 -29.73 -21.25 -3.79
N THR A 3 -29.87 -22.09 -4.81
CA THR A 3 -28.80 -22.92 -5.42
C THR A 3 -27.52 -22.11 -5.75
N GLN A 4 -27.70 -20.84 -6.14
CA GLN A 4 -26.61 -19.91 -6.43
C GLN A 4 -25.74 -19.56 -5.21
N ASN A 5 -26.32 -19.43 -4.01
CA ASN A 5 -25.57 -19.18 -2.77
C ASN A 5 -24.76 -20.41 -2.34
N LEU A 6 -25.24 -21.62 -2.64
CA LEU A 6 -24.51 -22.85 -2.36
C LEU A 6 -23.30 -22.99 -3.30
N GLN A 7 -23.48 -22.65 -4.59
CA GLN A 7 -22.42 -22.69 -5.59
C GLN A 7 -21.29 -21.71 -5.27
N ILE A 8 -21.61 -20.46 -4.87
CA ILE A 8 -20.60 -19.47 -4.46
C ILE A 8 -19.81 -19.96 -3.24
N ARG A 9 -20.49 -20.53 -2.23
CA ARG A 9 -19.81 -21.09 -1.04
C ARG A 9 -18.90 -22.26 -1.40
N GLN A 10 -19.31 -23.13 -2.32
CA GLN A 10 -18.47 -24.24 -2.79
C GLN A 10 -17.24 -23.74 -3.55
N SER A 11 -17.39 -22.70 -4.38
CA SER A 11 -16.25 -22.07 -5.07
C SER A 11 -15.26 -21.45 -4.07
N TYR A 12 -15.73 -20.79 -3.00
CA TYR A 12 -14.85 -20.30 -1.94
C TYR A 12 -14.20 -21.42 -1.14
N ALA A 13 -14.88 -22.54 -0.87
CA ALA A 13 -14.27 -23.68 -0.18
C ALA A 13 -13.08 -24.24 -0.98
N TYR A 14 -13.23 -24.38 -2.30
CA TYR A 14 -12.15 -24.78 -3.20
C TYR A 14 -11.00 -23.75 -3.18
N ALA A 15 -11.32 -22.46 -3.30
CA ALA A 15 -10.33 -21.39 -3.26
C ALA A 15 -9.54 -21.38 -1.94
N VAL A 16 -10.23 -21.48 -0.80
CA VAL A 16 -9.61 -21.52 0.53
C VAL A 16 -8.71 -22.75 0.69
N ALA A 17 -9.12 -23.92 0.18
CA ALA A 17 -8.28 -25.12 0.23
C ALA A 17 -6.96 -24.93 -0.55
N ARG A 18 -7.03 -24.31 -1.74
CA ARG A 18 -5.85 -23.97 -2.55
C ARG A 18 -4.95 -22.96 -1.85
N ILE A 19 -5.53 -21.91 -1.27
CA ILE A 19 -4.79 -20.90 -0.50
C ILE A 19 -4.06 -21.52 0.69
N ARG A 20 -4.73 -22.36 1.49
CA ARG A 20 -4.10 -23.01 2.64
C ARG A 20 -2.94 -23.93 2.24
N GLN A 21 -2.97 -24.52 1.04
CA GLN A 21 -1.86 -25.31 0.52
C GLN A 21 -0.63 -24.45 0.21
N VAL A 22 -0.82 -23.24 -0.33
CA VAL A 22 0.29 -22.34 -0.68
C VAL A 22 0.73 -21.47 0.49
N GLU A 23 -0.12 -21.26 1.49
CA GLU A 23 0.20 -20.51 2.73
C GLU A 23 1.36 -21.16 3.49
N THR A 24 1.49 -22.49 3.46
CA THR A 24 2.62 -23.19 4.09
C THR A 24 3.98 -22.91 3.44
N ARG A 25 3.98 -22.21 2.29
CA ARG A 25 5.18 -21.88 1.53
C ARG A 25 5.65 -20.44 1.75
N LEU A 26 4.92 -19.66 2.55
CA LEU A 26 5.38 -18.35 3.02
C LEU A 26 6.69 -18.49 3.80
N LEU A 27 7.49 -17.41 3.80
CA LEU A 27 8.74 -17.33 4.51
C LEU A 27 8.50 -17.28 6.03
N ASP A 28 9.10 -18.23 6.71
CA ASP A 28 9.10 -18.28 8.17
C ASP A 28 10.16 -17.37 8.79
N ARG A 29 10.06 -17.20 10.11
CA ARG A 29 11.00 -16.39 10.91
C ARG A 29 12.46 -16.86 10.78
N SER A 30 12.69 -18.16 10.65
CA SER A 30 14.04 -18.72 10.61
C SER A 30 14.72 -18.37 9.28
N ARG A 31 14.00 -18.49 8.16
CA ARG A 31 14.49 -18.07 6.84
C ARG A 31 14.80 -16.58 6.80
N VAL A 32 13.90 -15.74 7.31
CA VAL A 32 14.14 -14.29 7.36
C VAL A 32 15.37 -13.95 8.22
N ALA A 33 15.55 -14.62 9.37
CA ALA A 33 16.75 -14.45 10.20
C ALA A 33 18.03 -14.87 9.46
N ARG A 34 18.02 -16.01 8.77
CA ARG A 34 19.15 -16.45 7.91
C ARG A 34 19.49 -15.42 6.84
N MET A 35 18.50 -14.80 6.20
CA MET A 35 18.71 -13.76 5.19
C MET A 35 19.28 -12.47 5.79
N LEU A 36 18.88 -12.11 7.01
CA LEU A 36 19.44 -10.98 7.74
C LEU A 36 20.90 -11.20 8.13
N GLU A 37 21.28 -12.44 8.45
CA GLU A 37 22.66 -12.82 8.78
C GLU A 37 23.55 -13.03 7.54
N ALA A 38 22.96 -13.16 6.34
CA ALA A 38 23.70 -13.34 5.11
C ALA A 38 24.65 -12.15 4.84
N PRO A 39 25.90 -12.39 4.44
CA PRO A 39 26.89 -11.31 4.30
C PRO A 39 26.66 -10.45 3.05
N ALA A 40 26.08 -11.02 1.99
CA ALA A 40 25.83 -10.31 0.73
C ALA A 40 24.46 -10.63 0.13
N ALA A 41 23.98 -9.76 -0.76
CA ALA A 41 22.72 -9.95 -1.48
C ALA A 41 22.69 -11.26 -2.30
N GLY A 42 23.84 -11.68 -2.85
CA GLY A 42 23.96 -12.95 -3.56
C GLY A 42 23.68 -14.17 -2.67
N ASP A 43 24.02 -14.11 -1.37
CA ASP A 43 23.73 -15.20 -0.44
C ASP A 43 22.26 -15.23 -0.02
N VAL A 44 21.59 -14.06 0.02
CA VAL A 44 20.13 -13.99 0.17
C VAL A 44 19.43 -14.65 -1.02
N LEU A 45 19.91 -14.43 -2.25
CA LEU A 45 19.35 -15.09 -3.44
C LEU A 45 19.52 -16.61 -3.39
N LYS A 46 20.63 -17.13 -2.87
CA LYS A 46 20.81 -18.58 -2.68
C LYS A 46 19.75 -19.15 -1.72
N ILE A 47 19.48 -18.46 -0.61
CA ILE A 47 18.44 -18.86 0.35
C ILE A 47 17.06 -18.81 -0.32
N LEU A 48 16.77 -17.77 -1.10
CA LEU A 48 15.52 -17.65 -1.86
C LEU A 48 15.39 -18.74 -2.94
N GLY A 49 16.51 -19.23 -3.50
CA GLY A 49 16.54 -20.36 -4.44
C GLY A 49 16.07 -21.69 -3.82
N GLU A 50 15.98 -21.79 -2.50
CA GLU A 50 15.41 -22.94 -1.79
C GLU A 50 13.88 -22.83 -1.57
N THR A 51 13.25 -21.79 -2.15
CA THR A 51 11.84 -21.43 -1.90
C THR A 51 11.05 -21.27 -3.20
N GLU A 52 9.79 -20.84 -3.11
CA GLU A 52 8.93 -20.55 -4.28
C GLU A 52 9.51 -19.47 -5.20
N TYR A 53 10.41 -18.64 -4.68
CA TYR A 53 11.11 -17.62 -5.47
C TYR A 53 12.12 -18.20 -6.45
N SER A 54 12.46 -19.49 -6.35
CA SER A 54 13.42 -20.16 -7.24
C SER A 54 13.10 -20.01 -8.72
N GLU A 55 11.82 -20.07 -9.10
CA GLU A 55 11.37 -19.89 -10.48
C GLU A 55 11.63 -18.46 -10.99
N ALA A 56 11.55 -17.46 -10.11
CA ALA A 56 11.74 -16.06 -10.43
C ALA A 56 13.22 -15.61 -10.38
N ILE A 57 14.11 -16.39 -9.75
CA ILE A 57 15.52 -16.03 -9.59
C ILE A 57 16.30 -16.18 -10.91
N GLY A 58 16.03 -17.21 -11.70
CA GLY A 58 16.69 -17.45 -13.00
C GLY A 58 18.21 -17.20 -12.96
N ASP A 59 18.74 -16.58 -14.02
CA ASP A 59 20.13 -16.06 -14.09
C ASP A 59 20.22 -14.56 -13.74
N LEU A 60 19.27 -14.03 -12.97
CA LEU A 60 19.21 -12.59 -12.71
C LEU A 60 20.37 -12.15 -11.79
N PRO A 61 21.03 -11.01 -12.10
CA PRO A 61 22.03 -10.47 -11.20
C PRO A 61 21.37 -10.02 -9.88
N PRO A 62 22.08 -10.04 -8.75
CA PRO A 62 21.54 -9.65 -7.45
C PRO A 62 20.87 -8.27 -7.41
N GLU A 63 21.28 -7.35 -8.27
CA GLU A 63 20.72 -6.00 -8.37
C GLU A 63 19.35 -5.95 -9.07
N SER A 64 18.97 -7.00 -9.80
CA SER A 64 17.66 -7.13 -10.45
C SER A 64 16.59 -7.75 -9.54
N TYR A 65 16.79 -7.70 -8.21
CA TYR A 65 15.86 -8.27 -7.24
C TYR A 65 14.45 -7.69 -7.34
N GLU A 66 14.27 -6.41 -7.70
CA GLU A 66 12.94 -5.82 -7.90
C GLU A 66 12.14 -6.52 -9.00
N HIS A 67 12.81 -6.92 -10.09
CA HIS A 67 12.16 -7.66 -11.17
C HIS A 67 11.72 -9.05 -10.70
N MET A 68 12.58 -9.76 -9.98
CA MET A 68 12.27 -11.06 -9.38
C MET A 68 11.08 -10.97 -8.41
N LEU A 69 11.07 -9.97 -7.53
CA LEU A 69 9.97 -9.74 -6.60
C LEU A 69 8.65 -9.39 -7.32
N ALA A 70 8.72 -8.63 -8.41
CA ALA A 70 7.56 -8.31 -9.23
C ALA A 70 7.02 -9.55 -9.95
N LEU A 71 7.90 -10.38 -10.52
CA LEU A 71 7.51 -11.65 -11.16
C LEU A 71 6.80 -12.59 -10.17
N GLU A 72 7.31 -12.71 -8.94
CA GLU A 72 6.65 -13.54 -7.94
C GLU A 72 5.26 -13.02 -7.55
N LEU A 73 5.09 -11.71 -7.35
CA LEU A 73 3.76 -11.14 -7.07
C LEU A 73 2.80 -11.33 -8.25
N ASP A 74 3.29 -11.17 -9.48
CA ASP A 74 2.47 -11.37 -10.68
C ASP A 74 2.01 -12.84 -10.80
N ARG A 75 2.93 -13.79 -10.55
CA ARG A 75 2.62 -15.22 -10.47
C ARG A 75 1.55 -15.50 -9.42
N VAL A 76 1.68 -14.91 -8.23
CA VAL A 76 0.71 -15.08 -7.13
C VAL A 76 -0.65 -14.49 -7.51
N TYR A 77 -0.70 -13.26 -8.04
CA TYR A 77 -1.96 -12.65 -8.45
C TYR A 77 -2.65 -13.44 -9.56
N SER A 78 -1.87 -13.93 -10.54
CA SER A 78 -2.39 -14.78 -11.61
C SER A 78 -2.93 -16.09 -11.07
N TYR A 79 -2.17 -16.77 -10.21
CA TYR A 79 -2.57 -18.02 -9.56
C TYR A 79 -3.88 -17.87 -8.77
N VAL A 80 -4.01 -16.83 -7.95
CA VAL A 80 -5.24 -16.60 -7.17
C VAL A 80 -6.41 -16.24 -8.08
N SER A 81 -6.17 -15.50 -9.17
CA SER A 81 -7.20 -15.12 -10.14
C SER A 81 -7.81 -16.32 -10.87
N GLU A 82 -7.10 -17.45 -10.98
CA GLU A 82 -7.62 -18.65 -11.66
C GLU A 82 -8.83 -19.29 -10.96
N PHE A 83 -8.96 -19.11 -9.65
CA PHE A 83 -9.96 -19.83 -8.86
C PHE A 83 -10.77 -18.94 -7.90
N VAL A 84 -10.40 -17.67 -7.72
CA VAL A 84 -11.16 -16.76 -6.86
C VAL A 84 -12.53 -16.47 -7.48
N PRO A 85 -13.64 -16.61 -6.75
CA PRO A 85 -14.98 -16.39 -7.31
C PRO A 85 -15.26 -14.93 -7.70
N ASP A 86 -14.64 -13.98 -7.00
CA ASP A 86 -14.82 -12.55 -7.24
C ASP A 86 -13.45 -11.91 -7.57
N PRO A 87 -13.24 -11.42 -8.81
CA PRO A 87 -11.95 -10.84 -9.22
C PRO A 87 -11.61 -9.55 -8.46
N LEU A 88 -12.62 -8.88 -7.87
CA LEU A 88 -12.40 -7.66 -7.08
C LEU A 88 -11.49 -7.90 -5.86
N ILE A 89 -11.36 -9.15 -5.41
CA ILE A 89 -10.44 -9.53 -4.34
C ILE A 89 -9.00 -9.29 -4.74
N VAL A 90 -8.60 -9.65 -5.98
CA VAL A 90 -7.24 -9.44 -6.47
C VAL A 90 -7.04 -7.97 -6.87
N ASP A 91 -8.06 -7.34 -7.45
CA ASP A 91 -8.02 -5.91 -7.78
C ASP A 91 -7.76 -5.01 -6.56
N LEU A 92 -8.21 -5.42 -5.37
CA LEU A 92 -7.93 -4.74 -4.09
C LEU A 92 -6.42 -4.51 -3.88
N PHE A 93 -5.60 -5.47 -4.31
CA PHE A 93 -4.15 -5.45 -4.17
C PHE A 93 -3.48 -4.76 -5.37
N ARG A 94 -3.94 -5.08 -6.59
CA ARG A 94 -3.45 -4.43 -7.82
C ARG A 94 -3.63 -2.91 -7.83
N LEU A 95 -4.69 -2.40 -7.20
CA LEU A 95 -4.97 -0.97 -7.15
C LEU A 95 -3.84 -0.14 -6.50
N ARG A 96 -3.06 -0.72 -5.57
CA ARG A 96 -1.90 0.00 -4.99
C ARG A 96 -0.84 0.29 -6.06
N HIS A 97 -0.68 -0.62 -7.02
CA HIS A 97 0.25 -0.47 -8.13
C HIS A 97 -0.25 0.56 -9.14
N ASP A 98 -1.57 0.64 -9.37
CA ASP A 98 -2.16 1.72 -10.18
C ASP A 98 -1.97 3.09 -9.52
N LEU A 99 -2.18 3.19 -8.19
CA LEU A 99 -1.87 4.39 -7.43
C LEU A 99 -0.41 4.82 -7.58
N HIS A 100 0.53 3.88 -7.42
CA HIS A 100 1.96 4.13 -7.61
C HIS A 100 2.26 4.63 -9.03
N ASN A 101 1.72 3.96 -10.05
CA ASN A 101 1.90 4.36 -11.44
C ASN A 101 1.28 5.74 -11.72
N CYS A 102 0.15 6.10 -11.12
CA CYS A 102 -0.42 7.45 -11.23
C CYS A 102 0.51 8.49 -10.61
N LYS A 103 1.04 8.23 -9.40
CA LYS A 103 2.02 9.12 -8.74
C LYS A 103 3.27 9.32 -9.61
N VAL A 104 3.80 8.23 -10.17
CA VAL A 104 4.95 8.29 -11.09
C VAL A 104 4.60 9.10 -12.34
N ALA A 105 3.44 8.85 -12.96
CA ALA A 105 3.01 9.53 -14.18
C ALA A 105 2.87 11.05 -14.00
N PHE A 106 2.18 11.51 -12.95
CA PHE A 106 2.03 12.94 -12.68
C PHE A 106 3.36 13.63 -12.36
N ARG A 107 4.23 12.99 -11.56
CA ARG A 107 5.58 13.52 -11.28
C ARG A 107 6.43 13.59 -12.53
N ALA A 108 6.40 12.54 -13.36
CA ALA A 108 7.15 12.48 -14.61
C ALA A 108 6.70 13.57 -15.60
N HIS A 109 5.38 13.73 -15.75
CA HIS A 109 4.78 14.77 -16.59
C HIS A 109 5.18 16.17 -16.11
N HIS A 110 5.13 16.43 -14.81
CA HIS A 110 5.50 17.72 -14.23
C HIS A 110 7.01 18.03 -14.36
N LEU A 111 7.86 17.02 -14.18
CA LEU A 111 9.32 17.17 -14.30
C LEU A 111 9.84 17.07 -15.73
N GLY A 112 8.98 16.81 -16.72
CA GLY A 112 9.39 16.57 -18.11
C GLY A 112 10.31 15.36 -18.28
N THR A 113 10.19 14.34 -17.41
CA THR A 113 11.01 13.12 -17.45
C THR A 113 10.20 11.92 -17.92
N ALA A 114 10.87 10.80 -18.22
CA ALA A 114 10.18 9.56 -18.59
C ALA A 114 9.47 8.86 -17.41
N GLY A 115 9.79 9.26 -16.17
CA GLY A 115 9.41 8.54 -14.95
C GLY A 115 10.18 7.22 -14.80
N GLU A 116 10.57 6.89 -13.58
CA GLU A 116 11.29 5.66 -13.25
C GLU A 116 10.44 4.79 -12.31
N ALA A 117 10.84 3.52 -12.16
CA ALA A 117 10.22 2.57 -11.23
C ALA A 117 8.71 2.29 -11.45
N TRP A 118 8.29 2.17 -12.71
CA TRP A 118 6.93 1.74 -13.04
C TRP A 118 6.63 0.32 -12.56
N SER A 119 5.39 0.07 -12.14
CA SER A 119 4.93 -1.26 -11.73
C SER A 119 4.10 -1.91 -12.83
N SER A 120 4.39 -3.17 -13.15
CA SER A 120 3.60 -4.00 -14.07
C SER A 120 2.40 -4.70 -13.42
N LEU A 121 2.25 -4.58 -12.10
CA LEU A 121 1.29 -5.32 -11.27
C LEU A 121 -0.08 -4.60 -11.15
N GLY A 122 -0.27 -3.51 -11.88
CA GLY A 122 -1.51 -2.74 -11.90
C GLY A 122 -2.67 -3.50 -12.54
N THR A 123 -3.88 -2.92 -12.45
CA THR A 123 -5.04 -3.42 -13.21
C THR A 123 -4.96 -3.04 -14.69
N VAL A 124 -4.18 -2.01 -15.02
CA VAL A 124 -3.90 -1.57 -16.38
C VAL A 124 -2.40 -1.45 -16.63
N PRO A 125 -1.95 -1.54 -17.89
CA PRO A 125 -0.57 -1.25 -18.25
C PRO A 125 -0.17 0.18 -17.86
N ALA A 126 1.05 0.34 -17.33
CA ALA A 126 1.62 1.64 -16.97
C ALA A 126 1.63 2.65 -18.15
N SER A 127 1.78 2.15 -19.38
CA SER A 127 1.70 2.96 -20.60
C SER A 127 0.35 3.64 -20.78
N ALA A 128 -0.76 3.00 -20.42
CA ALA A 128 -2.09 3.57 -20.52
C ALA A 128 -2.27 4.73 -19.53
N ILE A 129 -1.77 4.57 -18.29
CA ILE A 129 -1.77 5.65 -17.28
C ILE A 129 -0.91 6.82 -17.76
N ARG A 130 0.28 6.54 -18.30
CA ARG A 130 1.18 7.57 -18.84
C ARG A 130 0.53 8.36 -19.98
N GLN A 131 -0.09 7.69 -20.94
CA GLN A 131 -0.80 8.34 -22.05
C GLN A 131 -1.97 9.19 -21.57
N ALA A 132 -2.72 8.70 -20.58
CA ALA A 132 -3.83 9.43 -20.01
C ALA A 132 -3.40 10.72 -19.30
N VAL A 133 -2.28 10.72 -18.56
CA VAL A 133 -1.74 11.93 -17.92
C VAL A 133 -1.24 12.94 -18.95
N SER A 134 -0.67 12.49 -20.07
CA SER A 134 -0.24 13.37 -21.17
C SER A 134 -1.40 14.02 -21.95
N GLY A 135 -2.66 13.62 -21.70
CA GLY A 135 -3.83 14.13 -22.41
C GLY A 135 -4.16 13.39 -23.72
N ASP A 136 -3.46 12.29 -24.01
CA ASP A 136 -3.59 11.55 -25.27
C ASP A 136 -4.67 10.43 -25.22
N ALA A 137 -5.33 10.23 -24.08
CA ALA A 137 -6.28 9.12 -23.90
C ALA A 137 -7.59 9.56 -23.24
N ASP A 138 -8.70 8.93 -23.63
CA ASP A 138 -9.99 9.10 -22.99
C ASP A 138 -10.05 8.31 -21.67
N LEU A 139 -10.32 9.02 -20.57
CA LEU A 139 -10.49 8.42 -19.26
C LEU A 139 -11.68 7.46 -19.17
N SER A 140 -12.62 7.53 -20.12
CA SER A 140 -13.78 6.63 -20.17
C SER A 140 -13.43 5.18 -20.56
N GLU A 141 -12.30 4.99 -21.25
CA GLU A 141 -11.79 3.68 -21.67
C GLU A 141 -11.05 2.94 -20.55
N LEU A 142 -10.65 3.68 -19.50
CA LEU A 142 -9.94 3.13 -18.35
C LEU A 142 -10.94 2.58 -17.31
N PRO A 143 -10.53 1.57 -16.52
CA PRO A 143 -11.31 1.13 -15.38
C PRO A 143 -11.63 2.30 -14.44
N TRP A 144 -12.86 2.31 -13.90
CA TRP A 144 -13.40 3.43 -13.14
C TRP A 144 -12.49 3.87 -11.96
N HIS A 145 -11.78 2.92 -11.33
CA HIS A 145 -10.86 3.21 -10.22
C HIS A 145 -9.61 3.95 -10.70
N VAL A 146 -9.03 3.57 -11.83
CA VAL A 146 -7.90 4.29 -12.44
C VAL A 146 -8.34 5.68 -12.91
N ALA A 147 -9.50 5.76 -13.58
CA ALA A 147 -10.07 7.04 -13.99
C ALA A 147 -10.34 7.98 -12.78
N SER A 148 -10.76 7.42 -11.65
CA SER A 148 -10.97 8.18 -10.41
C SER A 148 -9.66 8.72 -9.83
N LEU A 149 -8.58 7.92 -9.85
CA LEU A 149 -7.24 8.36 -9.44
C LEU A 149 -6.73 9.50 -10.34
N LEU A 150 -6.84 9.33 -11.65
CA LEU A 150 -6.40 10.33 -12.63
C LEU A 150 -7.17 11.65 -12.46
N ARG A 151 -8.50 11.61 -12.29
CA ARG A 151 -9.32 12.80 -12.01
C ARG A 151 -8.85 13.53 -10.76
N ALA A 152 -8.65 12.82 -9.65
CA ALA A 152 -8.15 13.42 -8.41
C ALA A 152 -6.76 14.05 -8.59
N GLY A 153 -5.89 13.42 -9.38
CA GLY A 153 -4.60 13.99 -9.77
C GLY A 153 -4.78 15.31 -10.54
N PHE A 154 -5.56 15.32 -11.62
CA PHE A 154 -5.82 16.53 -12.40
C PHE A 154 -6.44 17.66 -11.57
N ASP A 155 -7.44 17.36 -10.75
CA ASP A 155 -8.10 18.34 -9.87
C ASP A 155 -7.09 18.96 -8.89
N SER A 156 -6.18 18.14 -8.32
CA SER A 156 -5.13 18.61 -7.42
C SER A 156 -4.10 19.51 -8.12
N THR A 157 -3.81 19.26 -9.40
CA THR A 157 -2.89 20.08 -10.20
C THR A 157 -3.53 21.39 -10.68
N ALA A 158 -4.85 21.41 -10.88
CA ALA A 158 -5.60 22.59 -11.29
C ALA A 158 -5.78 23.60 -10.13
N THR A 159 -5.80 23.11 -8.88
CA THR A 159 -6.04 23.94 -7.68
C THR A 159 -4.75 24.58 -7.14
N GLY A 160 -3.57 24.19 -7.62
CA GLY A 160 -2.26 24.68 -7.17
C GLY A 160 -1.85 26.08 -7.69
N GLY A 161 -2.75 26.83 -8.32
CA GLY A 161 -2.47 28.14 -8.90
C GLY A 161 -3.28 29.27 -8.28
N ASP A 162 -2.85 29.79 -7.12
CA ASP A 162 -3.10 31.20 -6.82
C ASP A 162 -2.30 32.02 -7.86
N SER A 163 -3.04 32.67 -8.75
CA SER A 163 -2.52 33.34 -9.94
C SER A 163 -1.49 34.43 -9.63
N PRO A 164 -0.34 34.52 -10.33
CA PRO A 164 0.16 35.80 -10.80
C PRO A 164 -0.65 36.20 -12.03
N GLN A 165 -1.04 37.48 -12.11
CA GLN A 165 -1.73 38.03 -13.26
C GLN A 165 -0.93 37.78 -14.56
N PRO A 166 -1.59 37.55 -15.71
CA PRO A 166 -0.90 37.35 -16.97
C PRO A 166 -0.22 38.66 -17.37
N THR A 167 1.11 38.67 -17.36
CA THR A 167 1.91 39.65 -18.11
C THR A 167 2.26 39.05 -19.44
N ASP A 168 1.82 39.72 -20.50
CA ASP A 168 2.03 39.38 -21.90
C ASP A 168 3.49 39.03 -22.22
N SER A 169 3.79 37.75 -22.44
CA SER A 169 4.81 37.33 -23.43
C SER A 169 4.67 35.84 -23.73
N GLN A 170 4.69 35.53 -25.01
CA GLN A 170 4.55 34.19 -25.58
C GLN A 170 5.77 33.31 -25.26
N GLU A 171 5.51 31.99 -25.16
CA GLU A 171 6.47 30.88 -25.20
C GLU A 171 7.31 30.56 -23.95
N ALA A 172 6.62 30.09 -22.91
CA ALA A 172 7.05 28.93 -22.12
C ALA A 172 5.78 28.25 -21.59
N VAL A 173 5.67 26.92 -21.70
CA VAL A 173 4.65 26.17 -20.95
C VAL A 173 5.01 26.37 -19.48
N GLU A 174 4.36 27.33 -18.82
CA GLU A 174 4.53 27.61 -17.40
C GLU A 174 3.97 26.41 -16.64
N ILE A 175 4.88 25.49 -16.30
CA ILE A 175 4.60 24.37 -15.43
C ILE A 175 4.24 24.97 -14.06
N CYS A 176 2.94 25.10 -13.77
CA CYS A 176 2.47 25.51 -12.46
C CYS A 176 3.12 24.62 -11.39
N PRO A 177 3.76 25.16 -10.34
CA PRO A 177 4.43 24.36 -9.33
C PRO A 177 3.40 23.48 -8.61
N ILE A 178 3.43 22.18 -8.89
CA ILE A 178 2.59 21.20 -8.19
C ILE A 178 3.28 20.95 -6.85
N ASP A 179 2.57 21.19 -5.74
CA ASP A 179 3.03 20.71 -4.44
C ASP A 179 2.95 19.16 -4.45
N PRO A 180 4.09 18.44 -4.43
CA PRO A 180 4.08 16.98 -4.54
C PRO A 180 3.31 16.32 -3.39
N GLN A 181 3.22 17.00 -2.23
CA GLN A 181 2.47 16.52 -1.09
C GLN A 181 0.96 16.59 -1.32
N VAL A 182 0.47 17.68 -1.94
CA VAL A 182 -0.95 17.84 -2.31
C VAL A 182 -1.35 16.75 -3.29
N LEU A 183 -0.55 16.54 -4.33
CA LEU A 183 -0.78 15.48 -5.32
C LEU A 183 -0.80 14.09 -4.66
N ASP A 184 0.20 13.78 -3.84
CA ASP A 184 0.28 12.47 -3.17
C ASP A 184 -0.94 12.22 -2.29
N MET A 185 -1.36 13.21 -1.50
CA MET A 185 -2.48 13.08 -0.57
C MET A 185 -3.84 13.05 -1.30
N ALA A 186 -4.01 13.81 -2.38
CA ALA A 186 -5.18 13.73 -3.24
C ALA A 186 -5.34 12.32 -3.85
N LEU A 187 -4.25 11.77 -4.38
CA LEU A 187 -4.23 10.43 -4.95
C LEU A 187 -4.46 9.35 -3.87
N ASP A 188 -3.89 9.49 -2.68
CA ASP A 188 -4.11 8.57 -1.56
C ASP A 188 -5.59 8.58 -1.11
N LYS A 189 -6.21 9.77 -1.00
CA LYS A 189 -7.64 9.90 -0.68
C LYS A 189 -8.53 9.24 -1.74
N ALA A 190 -8.23 9.45 -3.02
CA ALA A 190 -8.95 8.80 -4.11
C ALA A 190 -8.76 7.27 -4.13
N TYR A 191 -7.56 6.79 -3.81
CA TYR A 191 -7.25 5.36 -3.68
C TYR A 191 -8.11 4.69 -2.61
N PHE A 192 -8.15 5.25 -1.40
CA PHE A 192 -8.96 4.69 -0.33
C PHE A 192 -10.46 4.77 -0.62
N ALA A 193 -10.95 5.84 -1.25
CA ALA A 193 -12.32 5.93 -1.71
C ALA A 193 -12.67 4.81 -2.71
N CYS A 194 -11.74 4.45 -3.61
CA CYS A 194 -11.90 3.33 -4.52
C CYS A 194 -11.94 1.99 -3.77
N LEU A 195 -11.02 1.75 -2.83
CA LEU A 195 -11.01 0.55 -2.01
C LEU A 195 -12.32 0.36 -1.23
N LEU A 196 -12.84 1.42 -0.60
CA LEU A 196 -14.09 1.37 0.16
C LEU A 196 -15.30 1.05 -0.73
N LYS A 197 -15.32 1.59 -1.96
CA LYS A 197 -16.34 1.22 -2.97
C LYS A 197 -16.24 -0.26 -3.38
N ILE A 198 -15.02 -0.81 -3.46
CA ILE A 198 -14.80 -2.24 -3.74
C ILE A 198 -15.31 -3.09 -2.57
N ALA A 199 -14.96 -2.74 -1.32
CA ALA A 199 -15.45 -3.46 -0.15
C ALA A 199 -16.97 -3.43 -0.02
N ALA A 200 -17.62 -2.29 -0.32
CA ALA A 200 -19.07 -2.20 -0.34
C ALA A 200 -19.72 -3.13 -1.39
N ARG A 201 -19.04 -3.39 -2.52
CA ARG A 201 -19.49 -4.37 -3.53
C ARG A 201 -19.28 -5.81 -3.08
N LEU A 202 -18.15 -6.11 -2.45
CA LEU A 202 -17.84 -7.43 -1.89
C LEU A 202 -18.80 -7.84 -0.77
N ARG A 203 -19.39 -6.87 -0.06
CA ARG A 203 -20.33 -7.07 1.07
C ARG A 203 -19.79 -8.06 2.11
N ASN A 204 -18.53 -7.91 2.45
CA ASN A 204 -17.83 -8.75 3.42
C ASN A 204 -17.34 -7.91 4.59
N ASP A 205 -17.73 -8.31 5.80
CA ASP A 205 -17.44 -7.56 7.03
C ASP A 205 -15.94 -7.52 7.34
N PHE A 206 -15.24 -8.64 7.17
CA PHE A 206 -13.80 -8.73 7.39
C PHE A 206 -13.03 -7.80 6.44
N VAL A 207 -13.37 -7.77 5.14
CA VAL A 207 -12.74 -6.85 4.18
C VAL A 207 -13.07 -5.40 4.50
N THR A 208 -14.30 -5.11 4.92
CA THR A 208 -14.73 -3.76 5.31
C THR A 208 -13.97 -3.27 6.55
N GLU A 209 -13.84 -4.10 7.57
CA GLU A 209 -13.11 -3.81 8.80
C GLU A 209 -11.60 -3.67 8.55
N LEU A 210 -11.03 -4.56 7.73
CA LEU A 210 -9.64 -4.45 7.26
C LEU A 210 -9.37 -3.07 6.62
N LEU A 211 -10.25 -2.62 5.72
CA LEU A 211 -10.07 -1.35 5.04
C LEU A 211 -10.27 -0.16 5.97
N ARG A 212 -11.24 -0.24 6.90
CA ARG A 212 -11.41 0.77 7.96
C ARG A 212 -10.15 0.95 8.78
N ILE A 213 -9.54 -0.16 9.21
CA ILE A 213 -8.25 -0.14 9.93
C ILE A 213 -7.17 0.53 9.08
N ARG A 214 -7.08 0.20 7.79
CA ARG A 214 -6.09 0.82 6.89
C ARG A 214 -6.32 2.32 6.68
N VAL A 215 -7.59 2.76 6.62
CA VAL A 215 -7.95 4.19 6.55
C VAL A 215 -7.53 4.90 7.82
N ASP A 216 -7.83 4.35 8.99
CA ASP A 216 -7.46 4.95 10.27
C ASP A 216 -5.94 5.10 10.39
N LEU A 217 -5.19 4.05 10.05
CA LEU A 217 -3.72 4.10 10.05
C LEU A 217 -3.18 5.13 9.05
N ALA A 218 -3.78 5.26 7.86
CA ALA A 218 -3.38 6.26 6.87
C ALA A 218 -3.66 7.69 7.37
N ASN A 219 -4.81 7.93 8.00
CA ASN A 219 -5.15 9.22 8.61
C ASN A 219 -4.22 9.57 9.76
N MET A 220 -3.87 8.61 10.63
CA MET A 220 -2.88 8.83 11.70
C MET A 220 -1.49 9.15 11.15
N ALA A 221 -1.02 8.42 10.14
CA ALA A 221 0.24 8.73 9.47
C ALA A 221 0.20 10.11 8.79
N GLY A 222 -0.92 10.45 8.16
CA GLY A 222 -1.20 11.76 7.56
C GLY A 222 -1.15 12.89 8.58
N PHE A 223 -1.76 12.71 9.75
CA PHE A 223 -1.68 13.64 10.88
C PHE A 223 -0.24 13.87 11.34
N LEU A 224 0.52 12.80 11.60
CA LEU A 224 1.93 12.89 12.01
C LEU A 224 2.77 13.62 10.94
N ARG A 225 2.52 13.33 9.65
CA ARG A 225 3.21 13.97 8.52
C ARG A 225 2.87 15.46 8.41
N CYS A 226 1.60 15.84 8.57
CA CYS A 226 1.17 17.25 8.57
C CYS A 226 1.81 18.03 9.71
N ARG A 227 1.86 17.47 10.91
CA ARG A 227 2.51 18.08 12.08
C ARG A 227 4.01 18.25 11.89
N ARG A 228 4.70 17.22 11.40
CA ARG A 228 6.15 17.28 11.11
C ARG A 228 6.50 18.35 10.08
N LEU A 229 5.64 18.51 9.07
CA LEU A 229 5.80 19.51 8.01
C LEU A 229 5.22 20.88 8.36
N LYS A 230 4.68 21.06 9.58
CA LYS A 230 4.05 22.31 10.06
C LYS A 230 2.97 22.83 9.12
N ARG A 231 2.22 21.93 8.46
CA ARG A 231 1.04 22.29 7.66
C ARG A 231 -0.08 22.74 8.59
N ASP A 232 -1.04 23.48 8.07
CA ASP A 232 -2.17 23.95 8.84
C ASP A 232 -3.26 22.87 8.98
N ARG A 233 -4.14 23.04 9.97
CA ARG A 233 -5.26 22.11 10.21
C ARG A 233 -6.21 21.95 9.02
N ARG A 234 -6.37 22.99 8.17
CA ARG A 234 -7.28 22.91 7.01
C ARG A 234 -6.73 21.94 5.98
N PHE A 235 -5.41 21.91 5.81
CA PHE A 235 -4.75 20.93 4.96
C PHE A 235 -5.01 19.49 5.42
N LEU A 236 -4.94 19.20 6.72
CA LEU A 236 -5.31 17.88 7.23
C LEU A 236 -6.79 17.56 6.94
N MET A 237 -7.69 18.52 7.17
CA MET A 237 -9.12 18.35 6.94
C MET A 237 -9.44 18.05 5.48
N GLU A 238 -8.80 18.76 4.54
CA GLU A 238 -9.00 18.61 3.10
C GLU A 238 -8.67 17.19 2.62
N PHE A 239 -7.55 16.66 3.09
CA PHE A 239 -7.05 15.34 2.68
C PHE A 239 -7.40 14.20 3.66
N PHE A 240 -8.20 14.47 4.68
CA PHE A 240 -8.68 13.43 5.58
C PHE A 240 -9.51 12.41 4.80
N ILE A 241 -9.24 11.13 5.06
CA ILE A 241 -9.85 10.02 4.36
C ILE A 241 -11.09 9.55 5.15
N ASP A 242 -12.25 9.63 4.51
CA ASP A 242 -13.50 9.16 5.12
C ASP A 242 -13.58 7.64 5.15
N GLY A 243 -14.44 7.12 6.05
CA GLY A 243 -14.75 5.69 6.12
C GLY A 243 -13.87 4.87 7.07
N GLY A 244 -13.05 5.51 7.89
CA GLY A 244 -12.38 4.92 9.04
C GLY A 244 -13.29 4.80 10.27
N THR A 245 -12.76 4.28 11.38
CA THR A 245 -13.42 4.21 12.69
C THR A 245 -13.06 5.39 13.58
N VAL A 246 -11.92 6.05 13.34
CA VAL A 246 -11.45 7.18 14.15
C VAL A 246 -11.92 8.49 13.52
N PRO A 247 -12.84 9.22 14.18
CA PRO A 247 -13.42 10.43 13.61
C PRO A 247 -12.43 11.61 13.61
N PHE A 248 -12.59 12.50 12.62
CA PHE A 248 -11.70 13.66 12.40
C PHE A 248 -11.54 14.56 13.64
N HIS A 249 -12.59 14.78 14.43
CA HIS A 249 -12.54 15.68 15.59
C HIS A 249 -11.46 15.28 16.61
N LEU A 250 -11.15 13.98 16.74
CA LEU A 250 -10.09 13.52 17.64
C LEU A 250 -8.69 13.96 17.20
N PHE A 251 -8.50 14.23 15.89
CA PHE A 251 -7.26 14.76 15.35
C PHE A 251 -7.23 16.29 15.43
N ASP A 252 -8.36 16.95 15.18
CA ASP A 252 -8.49 18.41 15.22
C ASP A 252 -8.25 18.98 16.63
N GLU A 253 -8.84 18.36 17.66
CA GLU A 253 -8.71 18.78 19.06
C GLU A 253 -7.25 18.79 19.56
N VAL A 254 -6.42 17.87 19.05
CA VAL A 254 -5.03 17.65 19.50
C VAL A 254 -3.99 18.12 18.49
N TYR A 255 -4.40 18.83 17.44
CA TYR A 255 -3.50 19.25 16.37
C TYR A 255 -2.39 20.17 16.88
N ASP A 256 -2.76 21.14 17.71
CA ASP A 256 -1.86 22.14 18.30
C ASP A 256 -1.26 21.69 19.64
N GLU A 257 -1.70 20.55 20.20
CA GLU A 257 -1.19 20.01 21.47
C GLU A 257 0.15 19.27 21.28
N PRO A 258 1.00 19.17 22.31
CA PRO A 258 2.14 18.24 22.31
C PRO A 258 1.71 16.83 21.95
N ILE A 259 2.55 16.09 21.24
CA ILE A 259 2.20 14.77 20.70
C ILE A 259 1.87 13.75 21.82
N GLU A 260 2.37 13.96 23.03
CA GLU A 260 1.97 13.22 24.24
C GLU A 260 0.47 13.30 24.53
N GLY A 261 -0.17 14.43 24.20
CA GLY A 261 -1.62 14.61 24.30
C GLY A 261 -2.38 13.69 23.35
N TRP A 262 -1.90 13.57 22.11
CA TRP A 262 -2.42 12.63 21.13
C TRP A 262 -2.21 11.18 21.56
N VAL A 263 -1.01 10.82 22.05
CA VAL A 263 -0.71 9.47 22.57
C VAL A 263 -1.72 9.07 23.65
N ARG A 264 -1.94 9.93 24.66
CA ARG A 264 -2.91 9.64 25.75
C ARG A 264 -4.33 9.43 25.24
N ARG A 265 -4.76 10.21 24.25
CA ARG A 265 -6.12 10.12 23.68
C ARG A 265 -6.29 8.85 22.84
N MET A 266 -5.28 8.50 22.06
CA MET A 266 -5.31 7.30 21.21
C MET A 266 -5.07 6.01 22.01
N ASP A 267 -4.43 6.08 23.18
CA ASP A 267 -4.25 4.94 24.08
C ASP A 267 -5.59 4.34 24.55
N LEU A 268 -6.63 5.19 24.64
CA LEU A 268 -8.00 4.78 24.99
C LEU A 268 -8.80 4.21 23.80
N SER A 269 -8.23 4.20 22.59
CA SER A 269 -8.89 3.69 21.39
C SER A 269 -8.56 2.21 21.12
N ALA A 270 -9.15 1.62 20.09
CA ALA A 270 -8.78 0.28 19.60
C ALA A 270 -7.30 0.16 19.20
N TYR A 271 -6.60 1.29 19.02
CA TYR A 271 -5.20 1.37 18.62
C TYR A 271 -4.23 1.53 19.80
N GLY A 272 -4.70 1.52 21.04
CA GLY A 272 -3.84 1.86 22.19
C GLY A 272 -2.57 1.02 22.29
N ARG A 273 -2.65 -0.29 22.03
CA ARG A 273 -1.46 -1.16 21.98
C ARG A 273 -0.42 -0.69 20.95
N LEU A 274 -0.86 -0.34 19.73
CA LEU A 274 0.01 0.14 18.66
C LEU A 274 0.68 1.45 19.08
N ILE A 275 -0.11 2.36 19.65
CA ILE A 275 0.34 3.69 20.05
C ILE A 275 1.33 3.62 21.21
N HIS A 276 1.08 2.76 22.20
CA HIS A 276 1.99 2.50 23.30
C HIS A 276 3.32 1.91 22.81
N GLU A 277 3.28 0.92 21.91
CA GLU A 277 4.48 0.33 21.32
C GLU A 277 5.27 1.36 20.51
N TRP A 278 4.58 2.16 19.68
CA TRP A 278 5.20 3.24 18.92
C TRP A 278 5.88 4.28 19.82
N GLY A 279 5.21 4.69 20.90
CA GLY A 279 5.76 5.63 21.88
C GLY A 279 6.97 5.07 22.65
N ALA A 280 7.06 3.75 22.83
CA ALA A 280 8.18 3.09 23.49
C ALA A 280 9.40 2.91 22.55
N GLU A 281 9.17 2.57 21.27
CA GLU A 281 10.24 2.46 20.26
C GLU A 281 10.83 3.83 19.89
N SER A 282 9.96 4.82 19.76
CA SER A 282 10.31 6.13 19.26
C SER A 282 10.72 7.01 20.43
N GLY A 283 11.99 6.96 20.84
CA GLY A 283 12.56 7.94 21.79
C GLY A 283 12.40 9.41 21.33
N ARG A 284 11.93 9.62 20.09
CA ARG A 284 11.33 10.85 19.57
C ARG A 284 9.93 10.52 19.05
N GLN A 285 8.89 11.17 19.57
CA GLN A 285 7.48 10.93 19.20
C GLN A 285 7.11 11.51 17.81
N ASP A 286 7.99 11.35 16.81
CA ASP A 286 7.83 11.83 15.43
C ASP A 286 8.33 10.82 14.37
N ASP A 287 8.67 9.59 14.77
CA ASP A 287 9.09 8.54 13.84
C ASP A 287 7.90 7.93 13.09
N ILE A 288 7.55 8.58 11.98
CA ILE A 288 6.50 8.13 11.05
C ILE A 288 6.84 6.75 10.47
N ALA A 289 8.12 6.45 10.21
CA ALA A 289 8.50 5.17 9.62
C ALA A 289 8.27 4.02 10.60
N ALA A 290 8.53 4.24 11.90
CA ALA A 290 8.16 3.30 12.96
C ALA A 290 6.65 3.12 13.05
N PHE A 291 5.88 4.21 12.99
CA PHE A 291 4.41 4.14 12.99
C PHE A 291 3.87 3.33 11.80
N GLU A 292 4.31 3.62 10.58
CA GLU A 292 3.89 2.90 9.36
C GLU A 292 4.27 1.41 9.43
N ARG A 293 5.43 1.07 9.99
CA ARG A 293 5.85 -0.32 10.23
C ARG A 293 4.93 -1.03 11.22
N LEU A 294 4.66 -0.42 12.38
CA LEU A 294 3.77 -0.98 13.40
C LEU A 294 2.32 -1.08 12.91
N GLY A 295 1.86 -0.13 12.10
CA GLY A 295 0.57 -0.17 11.41
C GLY A 295 0.45 -1.35 10.47
N ARG A 296 1.48 -1.63 9.65
CA ARG A 296 1.51 -2.83 8.80
C ARG A 296 1.41 -4.11 9.64
N ARG A 297 2.15 -4.19 10.75
CA ARG A 297 2.07 -5.34 11.68
C ARG A 297 0.68 -5.50 12.25
N HIS A 298 0.04 -4.42 12.67
CA HIS A 298 -1.32 -4.44 13.23
C HIS A 298 -2.34 -4.96 12.21
N VAL A 299 -2.21 -4.59 10.93
CA VAL A 299 -3.04 -5.14 9.84
C VAL A 299 -2.83 -6.66 9.68
N LEU A 300 -1.60 -7.16 9.81
CA LEU A 300 -1.32 -8.59 9.75
C LEU A 300 -1.83 -9.35 10.97
N GLU A 301 -1.76 -8.76 12.17
CA GLU A 301 -2.37 -9.35 13.36
C GLU A 301 -3.89 -9.44 13.23
N PHE A 302 -4.54 -8.41 12.68
CA PHE A 302 -5.97 -8.47 12.35
C PHE A 302 -6.27 -9.58 11.33
N SER A 303 -5.45 -9.73 10.29
CA SER A 303 -5.70 -10.73 9.24
C SER A 303 -5.67 -12.17 9.75
N LYS A 304 -5.03 -12.46 10.88
CA LYS A 304 -5.04 -13.80 11.54
C LYS A 304 -6.43 -14.24 11.99
N THR A 305 -7.37 -13.31 12.20
CA THR A 305 -8.76 -13.64 12.53
C THR A 305 -9.46 -14.42 11.40
N SER A 306 -8.94 -14.33 10.17
CA SER A 306 -9.43 -15.09 9.01
C SER A 306 -9.28 -16.62 9.13
N ARG A 307 -8.43 -17.13 10.03
CA ARG A 307 -8.14 -18.58 10.17
C ARG A 307 -9.40 -19.43 10.44
N GLY A 308 -10.41 -18.85 11.08
CA GLY A 308 -11.68 -19.51 11.36
C GLY A 308 -12.65 -19.62 10.18
N TYR A 309 -12.35 -18.96 9.06
CA TYR A 309 -13.23 -18.89 7.89
C TYR A 309 -12.86 -19.97 6.86
N PHE A 310 -13.91 -20.61 6.29
CA PHE A 310 -13.77 -21.73 5.35
C PHE A 310 -14.56 -21.53 4.04
N PHE A 311 -15.50 -20.59 4.00
CA PHE A 311 -16.44 -20.41 2.89
C PHE A 311 -16.55 -18.96 2.45
N GLY A 312 -15.46 -18.20 2.53
CA GLY A 312 -15.43 -16.79 2.21
C GLY A 312 -14.05 -16.29 1.75
N PRO A 313 -13.98 -15.00 1.39
CA PRO A 313 -12.77 -14.40 0.85
C PRO A 313 -11.68 -14.13 1.90
N GLU A 314 -11.98 -14.26 3.19
CA GLU A 314 -11.13 -13.82 4.29
C GLU A 314 -9.75 -14.49 4.29
N PRO A 315 -9.63 -15.83 4.15
CA PRO A 315 -8.31 -16.48 4.08
C PRO A 315 -7.53 -16.08 2.84
N ILE A 316 -8.21 -15.81 1.72
CA ILE A 316 -7.61 -15.39 0.45
C ILE A 316 -7.00 -13.99 0.60
N VAL A 317 -7.77 -13.05 1.15
CA VAL A 317 -7.32 -11.68 1.43
C VAL A 317 -6.19 -11.67 2.44
N ALA A 318 -6.27 -12.48 3.49
CA ALA A 318 -5.20 -12.61 4.47
C ALA A 318 -3.91 -13.11 3.80
N TYR A 319 -3.96 -14.20 3.03
CA TYR A 319 -2.80 -14.72 2.32
C TYR A 319 -2.14 -13.67 1.41
N LEU A 320 -2.93 -12.92 0.62
CA LEU A 320 -2.42 -11.87 -0.25
C LEU A 320 -1.75 -10.73 0.55
N LEU A 321 -2.31 -10.32 1.69
CA LEU A 321 -1.67 -9.35 2.60
C LEU A 321 -0.34 -9.85 3.14
N TRP A 322 -0.29 -11.12 3.55
CA TRP A 322 0.93 -11.75 4.03
C TRP A 322 1.99 -11.80 2.94
N LYS A 323 1.62 -12.17 1.70
CA LYS A 323 2.54 -12.25 0.57
C LYS A 323 3.06 -10.88 0.12
N GLU A 324 2.23 -9.85 0.06
CA GLU A 324 2.70 -8.47 -0.20
C GLU A 324 3.68 -7.99 0.87
N THR A 325 3.41 -8.31 2.14
CA THR A 325 4.29 -7.93 3.25
C THR A 325 5.62 -8.67 3.16
N GLU A 326 5.59 -9.99 2.91
CA GLU A 326 6.79 -10.80 2.69
C GLU A 326 7.67 -10.19 1.59
N VAL A 327 7.08 -9.83 0.45
CA VAL A 327 7.81 -9.19 -0.64
C VAL A 327 8.35 -7.81 -0.26
N SER A 328 7.60 -7.04 0.53
CA SER A 328 8.09 -5.75 1.06
C SER A 328 9.25 -5.93 2.02
N ASP A 329 9.25 -6.96 2.86
CA ASP A 329 10.31 -7.26 3.82
C ASP A 329 11.55 -7.79 3.08
N LEU A 330 11.37 -8.65 2.07
CA LEU A 330 12.44 -9.09 1.18
C LEU A 330 13.09 -7.92 0.43
N ARG A 331 12.30 -6.98 -0.09
CA ARG A 331 12.81 -5.75 -0.69
C ARG A 331 13.70 -4.98 0.30
N ALA A 332 13.24 -4.81 1.54
CA ALA A 332 14.02 -4.11 2.55
C ALA A 332 15.34 -4.83 2.88
N ILE A 333 15.33 -6.17 2.93
CA ILE A 333 16.54 -6.98 3.10
C ILE A 333 17.49 -6.81 1.91
N MET A 334 17.00 -6.95 0.68
CA MET A 334 17.81 -6.83 -0.53
C MET A 334 18.42 -5.44 -0.68
N VAL A 335 17.61 -4.37 -0.53
CA VAL A 335 18.11 -2.98 -0.50
C VAL A 335 19.18 -2.81 0.57
N GLY A 336 18.96 -3.36 1.77
CA GLY A 336 19.93 -3.27 2.86
C GLY A 336 21.24 -3.97 2.53
N LYS A 337 21.18 -5.18 1.97
CA LYS A 337 22.36 -5.98 1.65
C LYS A 337 23.14 -5.45 0.45
N VAL A 338 22.46 -4.95 -0.59
CA VAL A 338 23.11 -4.29 -1.73
C VAL A 338 23.86 -3.04 -1.28
N ASN A 339 23.30 -2.28 -0.33
CA ASN A 339 23.92 -1.07 0.23
C ASN A 339 24.84 -1.33 1.43
N GLY A 340 25.11 -2.59 1.79
CA GLY A 340 26.00 -2.93 2.91
C GLY A 340 25.54 -2.46 4.29
N LEU A 341 24.22 -2.35 4.51
CA LEU A 341 23.65 -1.95 5.80
C LEU A 341 23.74 -3.07 6.85
N ASP A 342 23.90 -2.67 8.11
CA ASP A 342 23.90 -3.59 9.25
C ASP A 342 22.56 -4.32 9.42
N ALA A 343 22.63 -5.57 9.87
CA ALA A 343 21.45 -6.42 10.05
C ALA A 343 20.42 -5.82 11.02
N GLU A 344 20.85 -5.11 12.06
CA GLU A 344 19.94 -4.44 13.01
C GLU A 344 19.13 -3.32 12.34
N LEU A 345 19.77 -2.53 11.48
CA LEU A 345 19.10 -1.44 10.75
C LEU A 345 18.08 -2.00 9.74
N ILE A 346 18.44 -3.11 9.08
CA ILE A 346 17.51 -3.81 8.18
C ILE A 346 16.34 -4.37 8.98
N ARG A 347 16.60 -5.06 10.09
CA ARG A 347 15.57 -5.65 10.96
C ARG A 347 14.59 -4.59 11.46
N GLY A 348 15.08 -3.40 11.81
CA GLY A 348 14.25 -2.27 12.19
C GLY A 348 13.29 -1.77 11.10
N ARG A 349 13.46 -2.17 9.83
CA ARG A 349 12.55 -1.79 8.73
C ARG A 349 11.49 -2.85 8.41
N LEU A 350 11.67 -4.08 8.91
CA LEU A 350 10.79 -5.20 8.59
C LEU A 350 9.47 -5.10 9.36
N SER A 351 8.39 -5.60 8.77
CA SER A 351 7.07 -5.58 9.40
C SER A 351 7.02 -6.32 10.75
N GLY A 352 7.85 -7.37 10.90
CA GLY A 352 7.81 -8.28 12.04
C GLY A 352 6.65 -9.28 11.99
N GLY A 353 5.81 -9.21 10.95
CA GLY A 353 4.80 -10.21 10.66
C GLY A 353 5.43 -11.32 9.84
N TYR A 354 5.68 -12.47 10.48
CA TYR A 354 6.09 -13.70 9.80
C TYR A 354 5.09 -14.81 10.10
N ALA A 355 4.81 -15.64 9.09
CA ALA A 355 3.77 -16.68 9.10
C ALA A 355 4.03 -17.77 10.17
#